data_AF-A0A6P5YZQ1-F1
#
_entry.id   AF-A0A6P5YZQ1-F1
#
_cell.length_a   1.000
_cell.length_b   1.000
_cell.length_c   1.000
_cell.angle_alpha   90.00
_cell.angle_beta   90.00
_cell.angle_gamma   90.00
#
_symmetry.space_group_name_H-M   'P 1'
#
loop_
_entity.id
_entity.type
_entity.pdbx_description
1 polymer ?
#
loop_
_entity_poly.entity_id
_entity_poly.type
_entity_poly.pdbx_seq_one_letter_code
_entity_poly.pdbx_strand_id
1 'polypeptide(L)'
;MSIEEKAKYTRHAREVWDDYLSTAPARIPKPRKQTKLVTRCSPGRLFNVLQRLTSEQKAAVKSMGFGSLLGLRCRTLRRSLCLWLLERFNTARRSLEICGERIPLSPRDVERVMGLAASGKDVVNSGPDDLIADLRHSYNATNRGISVRLLEERLAAPEAGEDFKRSFILYTLGTLLSPTARLDVSPSFLHFLINMDVVHQYNWGKFLLDRLVREVSRFRQGKQRAVGGCLLFLQLFYYESISIEGAGSSAPVVVPCLSSWGEEEITEREKRERELGGYGCGEVISKEGCLESLEYRVQVEVLSGGKMSTGVEHNHIFEQEGTQADEEQMDRDFSMEEVNVTNFPKSKGMVCRDMEMIVEPDRTACRNKEYGCNEIVDYMRNNDREENCIYAPCVCPLPNCKFVGSSEQLSLHFSSKHWDSGRRFRYNIPLPVSLGMNEHYLVLQAEEDGVLFILNKGVESIGNVVMITCIAPSSSKENFLYDIVSGKGISCLRLKSLTENFPGRVEGFPPMDFLLIPFRFLGPSGELNLEVCIWNSTELGSDCP
;
A
#
# COMPACT_ATOMS: atom_id res chain seq x y z
N MET A 1 4.84 9.52 54.53
CA MET A 1 3.68 9.90 53.70
C MET A 1 2.70 8.74 53.66
N SER A 2 1.47 8.99 54.10
CA SER A 2 0.39 8.00 54.04
C SER A 2 -0.02 7.73 52.59
N ILE A 3 -0.73 6.61 52.37
CA ILE A 3 -1.25 6.23 51.05
C ILE A 3 -2.20 7.31 50.52
N GLU A 4 -2.95 7.96 51.40
CA GLU A 4 -3.88 9.03 51.08
C GLU A 4 -3.18 10.32 50.64
N GLU A 5 -2.04 10.65 51.27
CA GLU A 5 -1.21 11.79 50.84
C GLU A 5 -0.63 11.55 49.45
N LYS A 6 -0.13 10.33 49.17
CA LYS A 6 0.36 9.95 47.83
C LYS A 6 -0.73 10.01 46.76
N ALA A 7 -1.97 9.63 47.10
CA ALA A 7 -3.10 9.72 46.20
C ALA A 7 -3.44 11.17 45.82
N LYS A 8 -3.36 12.11 46.78
CA LYS A 8 -3.56 13.55 46.52
C LYS A 8 -2.52 14.11 45.55
N TYR A 9 -1.24 13.81 45.76
CA TYR A 9 -0.17 14.25 44.85
C TYR A 9 -0.32 13.66 43.44
N THR A 10 -0.73 12.40 43.35
CA THR A 10 -0.92 11.72 42.06
C THR A 10 -2.10 12.30 41.28
N ARG A 11 -3.19 12.67 41.98
CA ARG A 11 -4.34 13.31 41.37
C ARG A 11 -4.00 14.71 40.87
N HIS A 12 -3.33 15.51 41.71
CA HIS A 12 -2.90 16.85 41.33
C HIS A 12 -1.92 16.84 40.16
N ALA A 13 -0.97 15.89 40.13
CA ALA A 13 -0.05 15.73 39.00
C ALA A 13 -0.75 15.36 37.68
N ARG A 14 -1.84 14.58 37.75
CA ARG A 14 -2.66 14.25 36.58
C ARG A 14 -3.46 15.47 36.10
N GLU A 15 -4.08 16.20 37.01
CA GLU A 15 -4.83 17.42 36.68
C GLU A 15 -3.93 18.47 36.00
N VAL A 16 -2.71 18.68 36.51
CA VAL A 16 -1.71 19.56 35.90
C VAL A 16 -1.26 19.05 34.52
N TRP A 17 -1.17 17.73 34.35
CA TRP A 17 -0.79 17.12 33.08
C TRP A 17 -1.89 17.22 32.02
N ASP A 18 -3.14 17.03 32.43
CA ASP A 18 -4.31 17.12 31.55
C ASP A 18 -4.58 18.58 31.14
N ASP A 19 -4.36 19.53 32.03
CA ASP A 19 -4.39 20.97 31.73
C ASP A 19 -3.28 21.37 30.73
N TYR A 20 -2.06 20.85 30.91
CA TYR A 20 -0.97 21.03 29.95
C TYR A 20 -1.29 20.45 28.58
N LEU A 21 -1.90 19.26 28.51
CA LEU A 21 -2.30 18.64 27.24
C LEU A 21 -3.44 19.39 26.54
N SER A 22 -4.35 20.00 27.31
CA SER A 22 -5.49 20.75 26.78
C SER A 22 -5.10 22.15 26.29
N THR A 23 -4.06 22.74 26.87
CA THR A 23 -3.59 24.11 26.54
C THR A 23 -2.39 24.13 25.61
N ALA A 24 -1.67 23.01 25.43
CA ALA A 24 -0.53 22.95 24.53
C ALA A 24 -0.96 22.92 23.05
N PRO A 25 -0.53 23.87 22.21
CA PRO A 25 -0.79 23.80 20.78
C PRO A 25 -0.17 22.54 20.18
N ALA A 26 -0.94 21.84 19.33
CA ALA A 26 -0.49 20.66 18.61
C ALA A 26 0.78 21.00 17.81
N ARG A 27 1.94 20.53 18.27
CA ARG A 27 3.21 20.74 17.56
C ARG A 27 3.18 19.91 16.27
N ILE A 28 2.97 20.59 15.15
CA ILE A 28 3.23 20.03 13.82
C ILE A 28 4.72 19.61 13.78
N PRO A 29 5.05 18.32 13.63
CA PRO A 29 6.45 17.89 13.53
C PRO A 29 7.06 18.53 12.28
N LYS A 30 7.96 19.50 12.45
CA LYS A 30 8.72 20.06 11.33
C LYS A 30 9.53 18.91 10.69
N PRO A 31 9.41 18.65 9.37
CA PRO A 31 10.25 17.67 8.70
C PRO A 31 11.71 18.10 8.82
N ARG A 32 12.51 17.32 9.55
CA ARG A 32 13.93 17.60 9.71
C ARG A 32 14.69 17.07 8.50
N LYS A 33 15.21 17.97 7.64
CA LYS A 33 16.20 17.62 6.62
C LYS A 33 17.51 17.26 7.34
N GLN A 34 17.76 15.96 7.53
CA GLN A 34 18.96 15.48 8.23
C GLN A 34 20.00 15.03 7.19
N THR A 35 21.12 15.75 7.11
CA THR A 35 22.19 15.49 6.12
C THR A 35 23.04 14.27 6.44
N LYS A 36 22.93 13.69 7.64
CA LYS A 36 23.74 12.53 8.08
C LYS A 36 22.89 11.49 8.80
N LEU A 37 22.89 10.25 8.29
CA LEU A 37 22.21 9.12 8.91
C LEU A 37 22.88 8.75 10.22
N VAL A 38 22.08 8.74 11.28
CA VAL A 38 22.44 8.15 12.57
C VAL A 38 21.55 6.94 12.78
N THR A 39 22.16 5.76 12.93
CA THR A 39 21.46 4.49 13.19
C THR A 39 22.33 3.61 14.10
N ARG A 40 21.69 2.67 14.80
CA ARG A 40 22.36 1.61 15.55
C ARG A 40 22.37 0.27 14.82
N CYS A 41 21.70 0.18 13.67
CA CYS A 41 21.81 -0.98 12.79
C CYS A 41 23.28 -1.15 12.36
N SER A 42 23.88 -2.29 12.69
CA SER A 42 25.31 -2.54 12.54
C SER A 42 25.57 -3.99 12.14
N PRO A 43 25.55 -4.30 10.83
CA PRO A 43 25.87 -5.61 10.29
C PRO A 43 27.27 -6.07 10.73
N GLY A 44 28.26 -5.18 10.68
CA GLY A 44 29.64 -5.50 11.06
C GLY A 44 29.80 -5.97 12.51
N ARG A 45 29.00 -5.45 13.45
CA ARG A 45 29.02 -5.92 14.85
C ARG A 45 28.50 -7.35 14.98
N LEU A 46 27.45 -7.71 14.22
CA LEU A 46 26.99 -9.09 14.18
C LEU A 46 27.98 -9.98 13.45
N PHE A 47 28.48 -9.57 12.29
CA PHE A 47 29.49 -10.28 11.52
C PHE A 47 30.70 -10.70 12.38
N ASN A 48 31.26 -9.77 13.16
CA ASN A 48 32.41 -10.06 14.01
C ASN A 48 32.11 -11.11 15.10
N VAL A 49 30.90 -11.14 15.63
CA VAL A 49 30.48 -12.19 16.57
C VAL A 49 30.37 -13.53 15.83
N LEU A 50 29.72 -13.55 14.67
CA LEU A 50 29.51 -14.77 13.88
C LEU A 50 30.82 -15.48 13.51
N GLN A 51 31.88 -14.72 13.21
CA GLN A 51 33.21 -15.28 12.89
C GLN A 51 33.87 -16.00 14.07
N ARG A 52 33.51 -15.66 15.31
CA ARG A 52 34.09 -16.23 16.53
C ARG A 52 33.30 -17.40 17.10
N LEU A 53 32.11 -17.68 16.58
CA LEU A 53 31.26 -18.75 17.10
C LEU A 53 31.86 -20.14 16.85
N THR A 54 31.81 -20.99 17.87
CA THR A 54 32.18 -22.40 17.78
C THR A 54 31.18 -23.18 16.91
N SER A 55 31.53 -24.42 16.53
CA SER A 55 30.62 -25.30 15.78
C SER A 55 29.32 -25.59 16.54
N GLU A 56 29.40 -25.79 17.85
CA GLU A 56 28.23 -26.01 18.71
C GLU A 56 27.34 -24.77 18.80
N GLN A 57 27.95 -23.59 18.96
CA GLN A 57 27.22 -22.32 18.96
C GLN A 57 26.53 -22.06 17.61
N LYS A 58 27.19 -22.37 16.50
CA LYS A 58 26.58 -22.31 15.16
C LYS A 58 25.42 -23.28 15.03
N ALA A 59 25.52 -24.49 15.57
CA ALA A 59 24.40 -25.44 15.62
C ALA A 59 23.24 -24.90 16.48
N ALA A 60 23.53 -24.28 17.61
CA ALA A 60 22.52 -23.62 18.45
C ALA A 60 21.81 -22.49 17.70
N VAL A 61 22.53 -21.63 16.98
CA VAL A 61 21.94 -20.58 16.12
C VAL A 61 21.00 -21.15 15.07
N LYS A 62 21.39 -22.25 14.40
CA LYS A 62 20.53 -22.97 13.46
C LYS A 62 19.27 -23.51 14.13
N SER A 63 19.40 -24.13 15.31
CA SER A 63 18.26 -24.71 16.04
C SER A 63 17.19 -23.69 16.44
N MET A 64 17.55 -22.41 16.58
CA MET A 64 16.63 -21.34 16.92
C MET A 64 15.93 -20.69 15.71
N GLY A 65 16.21 -21.15 14.49
CA GLY A 65 15.67 -20.54 13.27
C GLY A 65 16.45 -19.30 12.76
N PHE A 66 17.67 -19.06 13.28
CA PHE A 66 18.53 -17.94 12.86
C PHE A 66 19.73 -18.40 12.01
N GLY A 67 19.70 -19.63 11.51
CA GLY A 67 20.82 -20.24 10.77
C GLY A 67 21.25 -19.46 9.53
N SER A 68 20.32 -18.78 8.86
CA SER A 68 20.60 -17.94 7.69
C SER A 68 21.61 -16.83 7.99
N LEU A 69 21.55 -16.24 9.19
CA LEU A 69 22.42 -15.14 9.58
C LEU A 69 23.90 -15.53 9.62
N LEU A 70 24.22 -16.82 9.77
CA LEU A 70 25.60 -17.32 9.70
C LEU A 70 26.24 -17.05 8.33
N GLY A 71 25.42 -16.88 7.28
CA GLY A 71 25.85 -16.55 5.93
C GLY A 71 26.00 -15.05 5.67
N LEU A 72 25.94 -14.18 6.69
CA LEU A 72 26.08 -12.73 6.54
C LEU A 72 27.47 -12.36 6.02
N ARG A 73 27.52 -11.68 4.87
CA ARG A 73 28.77 -11.16 4.26
C ARG A 73 28.87 -9.63 4.29
N CYS A 74 27.74 -8.94 4.27
CA CYS A 74 27.69 -7.47 4.35
C CYS A 74 28.10 -6.98 5.74
N ARG A 75 29.17 -6.16 5.81
CA ARG A 75 29.71 -5.60 7.07
C ARG A 75 29.32 -4.14 7.24
N THR A 76 29.14 -3.42 6.13
CA THR A 76 28.89 -1.98 6.12
C THR A 76 27.50 -1.61 5.61
N LEU A 77 26.86 -0.66 6.31
CA LEU A 77 25.67 0.01 5.80
C LEU A 77 26.07 1.20 4.93
N ARG A 78 25.56 1.22 3.71
CA ARG A 78 25.71 2.32 2.76
C ARG A 78 24.74 3.42 3.15
N ARG A 79 25.26 4.38 3.94
CA ARG A 79 24.43 5.41 4.60
C ARG A 79 23.68 6.31 3.62
N SER A 80 24.29 6.64 2.48
CA SER A 80 23.67 7.42 1.40
C SER A 80 22.45 6.70 0.84
N LEU A 81 22.61 5.42 0.48
CA LEU A 81 21.51 4.58 0.00
C LEU A 81 20.43 4.44 1.07
N CYS A 82 20.79 4.14 2.32
CA CYS A 82 19.81 4.02 3.40
C CYS A 82 19.00 5.31 3.59
N LEU A 83 19.62 6.50 3.52
CA LEU A 83 18.88 7.77 3.57
C LEU A 83 17.93 7.91 2.39
N TRP A 84 18.43 7.64 1.18
CA TRP A 84 17.66 7.72 -0.05
C TRP A 84 16.43 6.78 -0.03
N LEU A 85 16.59 5.57 0.52
CA LEU A 85 15.49 4.62 0.73
C LEU A 85 14.51 5.11 1.79
N LEU A 86 15.00 5.68 2.90
CA LEU A 86 14.15 6.22 3.97
C LEU A 86 13.29 7.39 3.51
N GLU A 87 13.76 8.19 2.55
CA GLU A 87 12.96 9.25 1.91
C GLU A 87 11.79 8.67 1.11
N ARG A 88 12.00 7.51 0.48
CA ARG A 88 11.03 6.81 -0.41
C ARG A 88 10.19 5.74 0.29
N PHE A 89 10.42 5.50 1.58
CA PHE A 89 9.73 4.44 2.32
C PHE A 89 8.37 4.91 2.82
N ASN A 90 7.27 4.39 2.28
CA ASN A 90 5.93 4.69 2.75
C ASN A 90 5.56 3.78 3.95
N THR A 91 5.51 4.36 5.15
CA THR A 91 5.19 3.61 6.38
C THR A 91 3.73 3.16 6.46
N ALA A 92 2.79 3.87 5.84
CA ALA A 92 1.38 3.50 5.84
C ALA A 92 1.15 2.32 4.90
N ARG A 93 1.73 2.39 3.70
CA ARG A 93 1.59 1.40 2.63
C ARG A 93 2.61 0.25 2.68
N ARG A 94 3.57 0.30 3.61
CA ARG A 94 4.69 -0.64 3.75
C ARG A 94 5.40 -0.89 2.41
N SER A 95 5.71 0.18 1.68
CA SER A 95 6.27 0.10 0.33
C SER A 95 7.40 1.10 0.11
N LEU A 96 8.25 0.84 -0.88
CA LEU A 96 9.19 1.81 -1.42
C LEU A 96 8.63 2.39 -2.72
N GLU A 97 8.83 3.69 -2.92
CA GLU A 97 8.51 4.38 -4.18
C GLU A 97 9.83 4.63 -4.95
N ILE A 98 10.12 3.77 -5.92
CA ILE A 98 11.41 3.74 -6.64
C ILE A 98 11.11 3.60 -8.13
N CYS A 99 11.78 4.37 -8.98
CA CYS A 99 11.56 4.37 -10.44
C CYS A 99 10.10 4.69 -10.84
N GLY A 100 9.37 5.48 -10.05
CA GLY A 100 7.94 5.73 -10.26
C GLY A 100 7.03 4.57 -9.87
N GLU A 101 7.60 3.42 -9.53
CA GLU A 101 6.89 2.20 -9.16
C GLU A 101 6.74 2.04 -7.65
N ARG A 102 5.62 1.44 -7.24
CA ARG A 102 5.39 1.05 -5.85
C ARG A 102 5.88 -0.37 -5.63
N ILE A 103 6.91 -0.53 -4.81
CA ILE A 103 7.48 -1.82 -4.44
C ILE A 103 7.01 -2.19 -3.01
N PRO A 104 5.97 -3.03 -2.84
CA PRO A 104 5.52 -3.44 -1.52
C PRO A 104 6.52 -4.36 -0.82
N LEU A 105 6.64 -4.20 0.50
CA LEU A 105 7.42 -5.06 1.39
C LEU A 105 6.48 -5.94 2.22
N SER A 106 6.73 -7.24 2.21
CA SER A 106 5.99 -8.26 2.94
C SER A 106 6.92 -9.10 3.82
N PRO A 107 6.39 -9.85 4.81
CA PRO A 107 7.19 -10.81 5.56
C PRO A 107 7.95 -11.82 4.68
N ARG A 108 7.38 -12.21 3.53
CA ARG A 108 8.03 -13.11 2.57
C ARG A 108 9.28 -12.50 1.95
N ASP A 109 9.31 -11.18 1.77
CA ASP A 109 10.51 -10.48 1.32
C ASP A 109 11.61 -10.52 2.38
N VAL A 110 11.25 -10.48 3.67
CA VAL A 110 12.21 -10.66 4.76
C VAL A 110 12.76 -12.09 4.76
N GLU A 111 11.93 -13.09 4.51
CA GLU A 111 12.39 -14.48 4.37
C GLU A 111 13.33 -14.66 3.18
N ARG A 112 12.97 -14.13 2.01
CA ARG A 112 13.83 -14.19 0.82
C ARG A 112 15.18 -13.47 1.04
N VAL A 113 15.16 -12.28 1.63
CA VAL A 113 16.36 -11.45 1.78
C VAL A 113 17.20 -11.88 2.98
N MET A 114 16.58 -12.07 4.15
CA MET A 114 17.24 -12.32 5.44
C MET A 114 17.20 -13.78 5.89
N GLY A 115 16.43 -14.64 5.22
CA GLY A 115 16.27 -16.05 5.61
C GLY A 115 15.54 -16.25 6.93
N LEU A 116 14.74 -15.28 7.37
CA LEU A 116 13.96 -15.33 8.61
C LEU A 116 12.52 -15.73 8.29
N ALA A 117 11.98 -16.72 9.02
CA ALA A 117 10.66 -17.29 8.74
C ALA A 117 9.56 -16.22 8.60
N ALA A 118 8.82 -16.26 7.50
CA ALA A 118 7.70 -15.36 7.20
C ALA A 118 6.34 -15.84 7.73
N SER A 119 6.32 -17.02 8.34
CA SER A 119 5.13 -17.68 8.89
C SER A 119 5.41 -18.19 10.31
N GLY A 120 4.35 -18.64 11.00
CA GLY A 120 4.44 -19.10 12.39
C GLY A 120 3.74 -18.17 13.38
N LYS A 121 4.08 -18.32 14.66
CA LYS A 121 3.45 -17.59 15.77
C LYS A 121 3.93 -16.14 15.83
N ASP A 122 3.03 -15.22 16.18
CA ASP A 122 3.40 -13.83 16.40
C ASP A 122 4.29 -13.68 17.65
N VAL A 123 5.34 -12.85 17.54
CA VAL A 123 6.24 -12.55 18.66
C VAL A 123 5.56 -11.55 19.60
N VAL A 124 5.18 -12.01 20.78
CA VAL A 124 4.60 -11.17 21.85
C VAL A 124 5.69 -10.79 22.84
N ASN A 125 6.03 -9.51 22.91
CA ASN A 125 7.07 -8.98 23.80
C ASN A 125 6.48 -8.18 24.98
N SER A 126 5.34 -8.62 25.49
CA SER A 126 4.62 -8.01 26.61
C SER A 126 4.18 -9.08 27.59
N GLY A 127 4.30 -8.80 28.88
CA GLY A 127 3.81 -9.66 29.94
C GLY A 127 4.06 -9.06 31.32
N PRO A 128 3.62 -9.73 32.39
CA PRO A 128 3.92 -9.33 33.76
C PRO A 128 5.43 -9.31 34.04
N ASP A 129 5.92 -8.26 34.71
CA ASP A 129 7.36 -8.06 34.98
C ASP A 129 7.96 -9.15 35.90
N ASP A 130 7.14 -9.77 36.74
CA ASP A 130 7.51 -10.89 37.62
C ASP A 130 7.93 -12.13 36.84
N LEU A 131 7.31 -12.42 35.68
CA LEU A 131 7.68 -13.57 34.84
C LEU A 131 9.10 -13.50 34.29
N ILE A 132 9.67 -12.30 34.22
CA ILE A 132 11.03 -12.06 33.71
C ILE A 132 11.98 -11.55 34.79
N ALA A 133 11.59 -11.53 36.07
CA ALA A 133 12.38 -10.93 37.15
C ALA A 133 13.79 -11.55 37.24
N ASP A 134 13.89 -12.88 37.21
CA ASP A 134 15.16 -13.60 37.27
C ASP A 134 16.05 -13.31 36.06
N LEU A 135 15.46 -13.29 34.85
CA LEU A 135 16.18 -12.93 33.63
C LEU A 135 16.62 -11.46 33.66
N ARG A 136 15.78 -10.55 34.15
CA ARG A 136 16.15 -9.14 34.31
C ARG A 136 17.33 -8.98 35.25
N HIS A 137 17.36 -9.75 36.33
CA HIS A 137 18.50 -9.77 37.25
C HIS A 137 19.75 -10.34 36.57
N SER A 138 19.66 -11.48 35.88
CA SER A 138 20.81 -12.16 35.25
C SER A 138 21.46 -11.34 34.11
N TYR A 139 20.66 -10.52 33.42
CA TYR A 139 21.12 -9.63 32.35
C TYR A 139 21.44 -8.21 32.82
N ASN A 140 21.47 -7.95 34.13
CA ASN A 140 21.68 -6.62 34.72
C ASN A 140 20.77 -5.56 34.06
N ALA A 141 19.51 -5.92 33.79
CA ALA A 141 18.57 -5.09 33.07
C ALA A 141 18.17 -3.87 33.90
N THR A 142 18.44 -2.67 33.36
CA THR A 142 18.07 -1.40 34.00
C THR A 142 16.88 -0.76 33.30
N ASN A 143 16.40 0.37 33.82
CA ASN A 143 15.42 1.22 33.13
C ASN A 143 15.94 1.76 31.77
N ARG A 144 17.27 1.74 31.54
CA ARG A 144 17.87 2.11 30.25
C ARG A 144 17.78 0.96 29.24
N GLY A 145 17.92 -0.28 29.73
CA GLY A 145 17.80 -1.53 28.99
C GLY A 145 18.89 -2.52 29.39
N ILE A 146 19.12 -3.52 28.53
CA ILE A 146 20.20 -4.50 28.61
C ILE A 146 21.35 -4.03 27.71
N SER A 147 22.55 -3.87 28.26
CA SER A 147 23.71 -3.36 27.51
C SER A 147 24.10 -4.29 26.37
N VAL A 148 24.23 -3.77 25.15
CA VAL A 148 24.73 -4.56 24.01
C VAL A 148 26.19 -4.98 24.22
N ARG A 149 26.98 -4.25 25.01
CA ARG A 149 28.36 -4.67 25.36
C ARG A 149 28.37 -5.91 26.25
N LEU A 150 27.49 -5.95 27.26
CA LEU A 150 27.32 -7.12 28.12
C LEU A 150 26.95 -8.35 27.29
N LEU A 151 26.03 -8.19 26.33
CA LEU A 151 25.64 -9.28 25.45
C LEU A 151 26.81 -9.77 24.57
N GLU A 152 27.66 -8.84 24.09
CA GLU A 152 28.87 -9.19 23.33
C GLU A 152 29.89 -9.97 24.16
N GLU A 153 30.06 -9.60 25.44
CA GLU A 153 30.93 -10.31 26.39
C GLU A 153 30.41 -11.73 26.68
N ARG A 154 29.09 -11.90 26.91
CA ARG A 154 28.48 -13.22 27.13
C ARG A 154 28.61 -14.13 25.92
N LEU A 155 28.56 -13.57 24.71
CA LEU A 155 28.72 -14.33 23.46
C LEU A 155 30.16 -14.77 23.19
N ALA A 156 31.14 -14.26 23.94
CA ALA A 156 32.53 -14.72 23.86
C ALA A 156 32.79 -15.99 24.68
N ALA A 157 31.86 -16.37 25.57
CA ALA A 157 31.94 -17.60 26.32
C ALA A 157 31.77 -18.82 25.38
N PRO A 158 32.43 -19.96 25.62
CA PRO A 158 32.42 -21.10 24.69
C PRO A 158 31.11 -21.90 24.70
N GLU A 159 30.26 -21.72 25.72
CA GLU A 159 29.04 -22.49 25.91
C GLU A 159 28.00 -22.18 24.83
N ALA A 160 27.24 -23.21 24.43
CA ALA A 160 26.16 -23.12 23.44
C ALA A 160 24.76 -23.36 24.04
N GLY A 161 24.64 -23.30 25.37
CA GLY A 161 23.41 -23.54 26.13
C GLY A 161 22.36 -22.43 25.98
N GLU A 162 21.31 -22.48 26.81
CA GLU A 162 20.21 -21.51 26.69
C GLU A 162 20.63 -20.06 26.93
N ASP A 163 21.61 -19.81 27.80
CA ASP A 163 22.10 -18.46 28.06
C ASP A 163 22.78 -17.85 26.82
N PHE A 164 23.57 -18.66 26.11
CA PHE A 164 24.13 -18.27 24.81
C PHE A 164 23.01 -17.97 23.82
N LYS A 165 22.02 -18.87 23.71
CA LYS A 165 20.87 -18.72 22.80
C LYS A 165 20.10 -17.42 23.05
N ARG A 166 19.74 -17.14 24.30
CA ARG A 166 19.07 -15.89 24.72
C ARG A 166 19.92 -14.65 24.43
N SER A 167 21.21 -14.71 24.79
CA SER A 167 22.16 -13.61 24.57
C SER A 167 22.35 -13.31 23.08
N PHE A 168 22.39 -14.35 22.23
CA PHE A 168 22.52 -14.23 20.79
C PHE A 168 21.31 -13.54 20.18
N ILE A 169 20.09 -13.92 20.59
CA ILE A 169 18.86 -13.30 20.10
C ILE A 169 18.81 -11.84 20.53
N LEU A 170 19.04 -11.54 21.81
CA LEU A 170 19.05 -10.17 22.32
C LEU A 170 20.08 -9.29 21.60
N TYR A 171 21.28 -9.81 21.38
CA TYR A 171 22.35 -9.11 20.65
C TYR A 171 21.96 -8.84 19.19
N THR A 172 21.44 -9.86 18.52
CA THR A 172 20.98 -9.79 17.12
C THR A 172 19.83 -8.80 16.95
N LEU A 173 18.87 -8.78 17.88
CA LEU A 173 17.80 -7.79 17.93
C LEU A 173 18.33 -6.37 18.18
N GLY A 174 19.27 -6.21 19.11
CA GLY A 174 19.84 -4.92 19.48
C GLY A 174 20.75 -4.29 18.43
N THR A 175 21.42 -5.12 17.63
CA THR A 175 22.42 -4.66 16.64
C THR A 175 21.91 -4.67 15.21
N LEU A 176 20.97 -5.56 14.84
CA LEU A 176 20.60 -5.75 13.45
C LEU A 176 19.09 -5.76 13.18
N LEU A 177 18.33 -6.66 13.81
CA LEU A 177 16.94 -6.93 13.39
C LEU A 177 15.93 -5.91 13.91
N SER A 178 16.11 -5.40 15.13
CA SER A 178 15.25 -4.36 15.72
C SER A 178 16.06 -3.34 16.53
N PRO A 179 17.15 -2.77 15.99
CA PRO A 179 17.92 -1.76 16.68
C PRO A 179 17.05 -0.53 16.92
N THR A 180 17.24 0.13 18.06
CA THR A 180 16.55 1.39 18.35
C THR A 180 17.55 2.54 18.33
N ALA A 181 17.12 3.76 18.64
CA ALA A 181 18.05 4.86 18.84
C ALA A 181 19.00 4.66 20.06
N ARG A 182 18.68 3.73 20.98
CA ARG A 182 19.45 3.45 22.20
C ARG A 182 20.57 2.44 21.94
N LEU A 183 21.57 2.46 22.82
CA LEU A 183 22.67 1.47 22.83
C LEU A 183 22.30 0.20 23.60
N ASP A 184 21.10 0.17 24.18
CA ASP A 184 20.60 -0.89 25.04
C ASP A 184 19.40 -1.59 24.39
N VAL A 185 19.29 -2.88 24.65
CA VAL A 185 18.18 -3.74 24.22
C VAL A 185 17.02 -3.60 25.20
N SER A 186 15.79 -3.60 24.69
CA SER A 186 14.62 -3.54 25.56
C SER A 186 14.49 -4.80 26.40
N PRO A 187 14.35 -4.71 27.74
CA PRO A 187 14.11 -5.87 28.60
C PRO A 187 12.80 -6.58 28.27
N SER A 188 11.85 -5.91 27.59
CA SER A 188 10.60 -6.52 27.13
C SER A 188 10.79 -7.71 26.19
N PHE A 189 11.95 -7.82 25.55
CA PHE A 189 12.29 -8.99 24.73
C PHE A 189 12.49 -10.26 25.56
N LEU A 190 12.73 -10.15 26.86
CA LEU A 190 12.84 -11.33 27.73
C LEU A 190 11.54 -12.13 27.81
N HIS A 191 10.37 -11.51 27.60
CA HIS A 191 9.07 -12.22 27.70
C HIS A 191 8.94 -13.39 26.72
N PHE A 192 9.38 -13.24 25.47
CA PHE A 192 9.33 -14.32 24.49
C PHE A 192 10.57 -15.24 24.54
N LEU A 193 11.52 -14.95 25.45
CA LEU A 193 12.74 -15.73 25.66
C LEU A 193 12.68 -16.59 26.93
N ILE A 194 11.54 -16.60 27.63
CA ILE A 194 11.31 -17.50 28.77
C ILE A 194 11.41 -18.95 28.29
N ASN A 195 10.58 -19.30 27.31
CA ASN A 195 10.58 -20.61 26.67
C ASN A 195 11.39 -20.56 25.35
N MET A 196 12.57 -21.15 25.36
CA MET A 196 13.46 -21.20 24.20
C MET A 196 13.03 -22.23 23.15
N ASP A 197 12.22 -23.22 23.51
CA ASP A 197 11.79 -24.29 22.60
C ASP A 197 10.84 -23.78 21.52
N VAL A 198 10.14 -22.68 21.74
CA VAL A 198 9.16 -22.13 20.78
C VAL A 198 9.75 -21.05 19.86
N VAL A 199 10.99 -20.61 20.11
CA VAL A 199 11.62 -19.48 19.39
C VAL A 199 11.71 -19.70 17.89
N HIS A 200 11.98 -20.93 17.46
CA HIS A 200 12.08 -21.30 16.05
C HIS A 200 10.72 -21.28 15.32
N GLN A 201 9.60 -21.25 16.06
CA GLN A 201 8.24 -21.25 15.51
C GLN A 201 7.70 -19.84 15.28
N TYR A 202 8.46 -18.80 15.63
CA TYR A 202 7.99 -17.42 15.52
C TYR A 202 8.15 -16.86 14.11
N ASN A 203 7.21 -16.00 13.75
CA ASN A 203 7.22 -15.23 12.51
C ASN A 203 8.20 -14.03 12.62
N TRP A 204 9.49 -14.34 12.54
CA TRP A 204 10.57 -13.34 12.61
C TRP A 204 10.54 -12.35 11.45
N GLY A 205 10.06 -12.77 10.27
CA GLY A 205 9.86 -11.91 9.10
C GLY A 205 8.85 -10.79 9.37
N LYS A 206 7.68 -11.14 9.91
CA LYS A 206 6.66 -10.17 10.34
C LYS A 206 7.18 -9.28 11.45
N PHE A 207 7.82 -9.86 12.47
CA PHE A 207 8.39 -9.08 13.57
C PHE A 207 9.39 -8.03 13.08
N LEU A 208 10.35 -8.40 12.22
CA LEU A 208 11.33 -7.48 11.67
C LEU A 208 10.67 -6.34 10.89
N LEU A 209 9.73 -6.68 10.00
CA LEU A 209 9.04 -5.69 9.16
C LEU A 209 8.19 -4.72 9.98
N ASP A 210 7.38 -5.23 10.92
CA ASP A 210 6.55 -4.41 11.80
C ASP A 210 7.42 -3.47 12.66
N ARG A 211 8.57 -3.95 13.15
CA ARG A 211 9.54 -3.13 13.90
C ARG A 211 10.16 -2.06 13.02
N LEU A 212 10.57 -2.39 11.79
CA LEU A 212 11.12 -1.43 10.83
C LEU A 212 10.12 -0.29 10.55
N VAL A 213 8.88 -0.64 10.19
CA VAL A 213 7.81 0.34 9.90
C VAL A 213 7.59 1.26 11.09
N ARG A 214 7.51 0.70 12.31
CA ARG A 214 7.32 1.50 13.53
C ARG A 214 8.50 2.43 13.78
N GLU A 215 9.74 1.96 13.66
CA GLU A 215 10.92 2.79 13.95
C GLU A 215 11.12 3.91 12.93
N VAL A 216 10.85 3.65 11.64
CA VAL A 216 10.86 4.69 10.60
C VAL A 216 9.76 5.72 10.84
N SER A 217 8.55 5.28 11.21
CA SER A 217 7.44 6.18 11.56
C SER A 217 7.78 7.08 12.75
N ARG A 218 8.34 6.51 13.83
CA ARG A 218 8.81 7.28 15.00
C ARG A 218 9.89 8.29 14.63
N PHE A 219 10.81 7.92 13.74
CA PHE A 219 11.86 8.82 13.27
C PHE A 219 11.28 10.01 12.49
N ARG A 220 10.36 9.76 11.54
CA ARG A 220 9.68 10.80 10.76
C ARG A 220 8.87 11.77 11.62
N GLN A 221 8.22 11.25 12.66
CA GLN A 221 7.50 12.07 13.65
C GLN A 221 8.43 12.87 14.59
N GLY A 222 9.75 12.77 14.43
CA GLY A 222 10.72 13.46 15.28
C GLY A 222 10.81 12.90 16.71
N LYS A 223 10.21 11.74 16.99
CA LYS A 223 10.23 11.08 18.32
C LYS A 223 11.60 10.53 18.68
N GLN A 224 12.51 10.41 17.72
CA GLN A 224 13.89 9.94 17.93
C GLN A 224 14.89 10.62 16.98
N ARG A 225 16.14 10.75 17.43
CA ARG A 225 17.23 11.37 16.64
C ARG A 225 17.95 10.40 15.69
N ALA A 226 17.93 9.12 16.02
CA ALA A 226 18.55 8.06 15.24
C ALA A 226 17.46 7.13 14.71
N VAL A 227 17.63 6.68 13.46
CA VAL A 227 16.72 5.75 12.81
C VAL A 227 16.94 4.35 13.38
N GLY A 228 15.88 3.77 13.94
CA GLY A 228 15.83 2.36 14.33
C GLY A 228 15.34 1.46 13.20
N GLY A 229 15.24 0.15 13.48
CA GLY A 229 14.82 -0.86 12.52
C GLY A 229 15.98 -1.44 11.70
N CYS A 230 15.72 -2.55 11.02
CA CYS A 230 16.72 -3.25 10.22
C CYS A 230 16.96 -2.53 8.89
N LEU A 231 17.88 -1.55 8.86
CA LEU A 231 18.26 -0.86 7.63
C LEU A 231 19.05 -1.75 6.67
N LEU A 232 19.72 -2.80 7.18
CA LEU A 232 20.35 -3.80 6.32
C LEU A 232 19.33 -4.48 5.42
N PHE A 233 18.16 -4.84 5.97
CA PHE A 233 17.09 -5.44 5.17
C PHE A 233 16.67 -4.50 4.03
N LEU A 234 16.48 -3.20 4.28
CA LEU A 234 16.15 -2.24 3.21
C LEU A 234 17.23 -2.15 2.14
N GLN A 235 18.50 -2.08 2.55
CA GLN A 235 19.64 -2.01 1.63
C GLN A 235 19.71 -3.25 0.73
N LEU A 236 19.63 -4.44 1.31
CA LEU A 236 19.68 -5.70 0.56
C LEU A 236 18.43 -5.90 -0.31
N PHE A 237 17.26 -5.54 0.21
CA PHE A 237 16.00 -5.59 -0.54
C PHE A 237 16.06 -4.70 -1.78
N TYR A 238 16.67 -3.52 -1.69
CA TYR A 238 16.86 -2.65 -2.85
C TYR A 238 17.74 -3.30 -3.92
N TYR A 239 18.88 -3.90 -3.54
CA TYR A 239 19.76 -4.55 -4.51
C TYR A 239 19.09 -5.73 -5.22
N GLU A 240 18.19 -6.42 -4.54
CA GLU A 240 17.40 -7.57 -5.05
C GLU A 240 16.14 -7.18 -5.81
N SER A 241 15.65 -5.95 -5.63
CA SER A 241 14.41 -5.48 -6.25
C SER A 241 14.68 -4.66 -7.51
N ILE A 242 15.89 -4.11 -7.67
CA ILE A 242 16.26 -3.24 -8.77
C ILE A 242 17.36 -3.91 -9.60
N SER A 243 17.06 -4.22 -10.86
CA SER A 243 18.03 -4.62 -11.88
C SER A 243 18.76 -3.41 -12.43
N ILE A 244 20.07 -3.57 -12.63
CA ILE A 244 20.96 -2.58 -13.24
C ILE A 244 21.65 -3.14 -14.49
N GLU A 245 21.48 -4.43 -14.75
CA GLU A 245 22.00 -5.08 -15.93
C GLU A 245 20.95 -4.92 -17.04
N GLY A 246 21.40 -4.49 -18.22
CA GLY A 246 20.58 -4.57 -19.43
C GLY A 246 20.09 -6.00 -19.62
N ALA A 247 18.85 -6.16 -20.08
CA ALA A 247 18.17 -7.44 -20.21
C ALA A 247 19.09 -8.55 -20.76
N GLY A 248 19.49 -9.54 -19.94
CA GLY A 248 20.25 -10.68 -20.44
C GLY A 248 21.11 -11.49 -19.46
N SER A 249 21.32 -11.06 -18.22
CA SER A 249 22.17 -11.78 -17.26
C SER A 249 21.36 -12.17 -16.01
N SER A 250 20.82 -13.39 -16.00
CA SER A 250 20.21 -13.98 -14.80
C SER A 250 21.16 -15.03 -14.24
N ALA A 251 22.04 -14.61 -13.34
CA ALA A 251 22.76 -15.54 -12.49
C ALA A 251 21.76 -16.20 -11.51
N PRO A 252 21.97 -17.48 -11.13
CA PRO A 252 21.07 -18.16 -10.21
C PRO A 252 20.97 -17.41 -8.87
N VAL A 253 19.75 -17.03 -8.48
CA VAL A 253 19.47 -16.31 -7.23
C VAL A 253 19.81 -17.22 -6.04
N VAL A 254 20.86 -16.90 -5.30
CA VAL A 254 21.18 -17.56 -4.03
C VAL A 254 20.24 -17.01 -2.96
N VAL A 255 19.42 -17.90 -2.39
CA VAL A 255 18.48 -17.59 -1.29
C VAL A 255 19.02 -18.20 0.01
N PRO A 256 19.08 -17.45 1.12
CA PRO A 256 18.67 -16.05 1.24
C PRO A 256 19.70 -15.05 0.69
N CYS A 257 19.21 -13.94 0.16
CA CYS A 257 20.03 -12.95 -0.56
C CYS A 257 21.16 -12.35 0.30
N LEU A 258 21.04 -12.35 1.63
CA LEU A 258 22.07 -11.87 2.55
C LEU A 258 23.45 -12.54 2.37
N SER A 259 23.47 -13.75 1.79
CA SER A 259 24.70 -14.49 1.47
C SER A 259 25.31 -14.13 0.12
N SER A 260 24.59 -13.41 -0.73
CA SER A 260 25.06 -12.94 -2.04
C SER A 260 25.82 -11.62 -1.94
N TRP A 261 25.49 -10.79 -0.96
CA TRP A 261 25.99 -9.41 -0.87
C TRP A 261 27.15 -9.26 0.13
N GLY A 262 28.38 -9.36 -0.38
CA GLY A 262 29.61 -8.97 0.32
C GLY A 262 30.04 -7.55 -0.02
N GLU A 263 31.18 -7.12 0.52
CA GLU A 263 31.69 -5.75 0.28
C GLU A 263 32.11 -5.51 -1.18
N GLU A 264 32.60 -6.54 -1.88
CA GLU A 264 33.02 -6.46 -3.27
C GLU A 264 31.79 -6.30 -4.18
N GLU A 265 30.79 -7.17 -4.04
CA GLU A 265 29.56 -7.13 -4.83
C GLU A 265 28.79 -5.81 -4.63
N ILE A 266 28.71 -5.33 -3.38
CA ILE A 266 28.08 -4.04 -3.06
C ILE A 266 28.87 -2.87 -3.68
N THR A 267 30.21 -2.91 -3.66
CA THR A 267 31.02 -1.83 -4.20
C THR A 267 30.91 -1.77 -5.73
N GLU A 268 30.89 -2.91 -6.41
CA GLU A 268 30.67 -2.97 -7.85
C GLU A 268 29.25 -2.52 -8.23
N ARG A 269 28.25 -2.90 -7.43
CA ARG A 269 26.87 -2.41 -7.59
C ARG A 269 26.78 -0.89 -7.49
N GLU A 270 27.41 -0.27 -6.48
CA GLU A 270 27.42 1.19 -6.33
C GLU A 270 28.17 1.92 -7.44
N LYS A 271 29.21 1.29 -8.00
CA LYS A 271 29.94 1.84 -9.15
C LYS A 271 29.00 1.94 -10.36
N ARG A 272 28.31 0.84 -10.70
CA ARG A 272 27.33 0.80 -11.79
C ARG A 272 26.17 1.78 -11.59
N GLU A 273 25.68 1.91 -10.36
CA GLU A 273 24.64 2.92 -10.05
C GLU A 273 25.11 4.34 -10.34
N ARG A 274 26.37 4.65 -10.02
CA ARG A 274 26.94 5.96 -10.28
C ARG A 274 27.07 6.25 -11.78
N GLU A 275 27.39 5.23 -12.57
CA GLU A 275 27.47 5.31 -14.03
C GLU A 275 26.09 5.56 -14.67
N LEU A 276 25.01 5.03 -14.08
CA LEU A 276 23.63 5.26 -14.52
C LEU A 276 23.00 6.56 -13.97
N GLY A 277 23.75 7.41 -13.28
CA GLY A 277 23.25 8.68 -12.74
C GLY A 277 22.72 8.62 -11.30
N GLY A 278 22.88 7.50 -10.61
CA GLY A 278 22.60 7.34 -9.18
C GLY A 278 21.57 6.26 -8.84
N TYR A 279 21.03 6.33 -7.62
CA TYR A 279 20.03 5.39 -7.14
C TYR A 279 18.68 5.60 -7.86
N GLY A 280 18.01 4.50 -8.21
CA GLY A 280 16.69 4.54 -8.85
C GLY A 280 16.69 4.73 -10.37
N CYS A 281 17.82 4.51 -11.04
CA CYS A 281 17.93 4.52 -12.50
C CYS A 281 17.85 3.11 -13.14
N GLY A 282 17.54 2.08 -12.35
CA GLY A 282 17.38 0.70 -12.81
C GLY A 282 15.92 0.29 -13.04
N GLU A 283 15.68 -0.97 -13.34
CA GLU A 283 14.35 -1.54 -13.56
C GLU A 283 13.89 -2.38 -12.36
N VAL A 284 12.60 -2.33 -12.02
CA VAL A 284 12.06 -3.17 -10.95
C VAL A 284 11.95 -4.63 -11.45
N ILE A 285 12.56 -5.56 -10.71
CA ILE A 285 12.54 -6.98 -11.04
C ILE A 285 11.14 -7.56 -10.76
N SER A 286 10.45 -8.07 -11.78
CA SER A 286 9.18 -8.78 -11.59
C SER A 286 9.40 -10.04 -10.75
N LYS A 287 8.58 -10.22 -9.70
CA LYS A 287 8.69 -11.32 -8.74
C LYS A 287 8.08 -12.64 -9.24
N GLU A 288 7.58 -12.68 -10.49
CA GLU A 288 6.77 -13.79 -11.02
C GLU A 288 7.56 -15.09 -11.25
N GLY A 289 8.90 -15.04 -11.42
CA GLY A 289 9.70 -16.23 -11.77
C GLY A 289 10.31 -17.04 -10.62
N CYS A 290 10.14 -16.66 -9.35
CA CYS A 290 10.91 -17.28 -8.25
C CYS A 290 10.12 -18.31 -7.41
N LEU A 291 8.78 -18.33 -7.51
CA LEU A 291 7.95 -19.22 -6.68
C LEU A 291 7.98 -20.67 -7.18
N GLU A 292 8.09 -20.90 -8.49
CA GLU A 292 8.11 -22.25 -9.09
C GLU A 292 9.40 -23.03 -8.76
N SER A 293 10.50 -22.34 -8.41
CA SER A 293 11.78 -22.97 -8.07
C SER A 293 11.85 -23.50 -6.63
N LEU A 294 11.04 -22.94 -5.72
CA LEU A 294 11.07 -23.37 -4.31
C LEU A 294 10.30 -24.67 -4.07
N GLU A 295 9.20 -24.89 -4.79
CA GLU A 295 8.41 -26.13 -4.70
C GLU A 295 9.12 -27.32 -5.36
N TYR A 296 9.90 -27.08 -6.43
CA TYR A 296 10.67 -28.12 -7.10
C TYR A 296 11.85 -28.63 -6.26
N ARG A 297 12.50 -27.78 -5.45
CA ARG A 297 13.67 -28.19 -4.65
C ARG A 297 13.33 -29.06 -3.44
N VAL A 298 12.15 -28.88 -2.83
CA VAL A 298 11.70 -29.72 -1.72
C VAL A 298 11.35 -31.14 -2.20
N GLN A 299 10.93 -31.31 -3.46
CA GLN A 299 10.66 -32.63 -4.04
C GLN A 299 11.94 -33.37 -4.49
N VAL A 300 12.97 -32.66 -4.96
CA VAL A 300 14.21 -33.30 -5.46
C VAL A 300 15.07 -33.87 -4.32
N GLU A 301 15.07 -33.25 -3.12
CA GLU A 301 15.78 -33.79 -1.95
C GLU A 301 15.10 -35.03 -1.33
N VAL A 302 13.79 -35.21 -1.55
CA VAL A 302 13.04 -36.40 -1.08
C VAL A 302 13.14 -37.57 -2.07
N LEU A 303 13.44 -37.31 -3.35
CA LEU A 303 13.41 -38.33 -4.41
C LEU A 303 14.79 -38.86 -4.83
N SER A 304 15.89 -38.28 -4.34
CA SER A 304 17.26 -38.73 -4.69
C SER A 304 17.75 -39.96 -3.91
N GLY A 305 16.84 -40.72 -3.31
CA GLY A 305 17.09 -42.03 -2.70
C GLY A 305 16.47 -43.18 -3.51
N GLY A 306 16.89 -43.42 -4.74
CA GLY A 306 16.36 -44.53 -5.55
C GLY A 306 17.21 -44.85 -6.78
N LYS A 307 17.67 -46.10 -6.87
CA LYS A 307 18.61 -46.62 -7.88
C LYS A 307 17.98 -46.76 -9.27
N MET A 308 18.87 -46.63 -10.25
CA MET A 308 18.75 -46.77 -11.71
C MET A 308 18.33 -48.18 -12.17
N SER A 309 17.47 -48.27 -13.20
CA SER A 309 17.43 -49.42 -14.15
C SER A 309 16.70 -49.10 -15.48
N THR A 310 17.50 -48.94 -16.54
CA THR A 310 17.42 -49.45 -17.94
C THR A 310 16.12 -49.86 -18.66
N GLY A 311 16.03 -49.50 -19.96
CA GLY A 311 15.31 -50.22 -21.07
C GLY A 311 14.37 -49.32 -21.90
N VAL A 312 14.73 -48.79 -23.09
CA VAL A 312 14.69 -49.33 -24.49
C VAL A 312 13.30 -49.35 -25.18
N GLU A 313 13.20 -48.51 -26.22
CA GLU A 313 12.55 -48.56 -27.56
C GLU A 313 11.04 -48.81 -27.87
N HIS A 314 10.59 -47.95 -28.80
CA HIS A 314 9.76 -48.14 -30.02
C HIS A 314 8.22 -48.04 -30.05
N ASN A 315 7.79 -47.03 -30.83
CA ASN A 315 6.74 -46.95 -31.88
C ASN A 315 5.40 -47.70 -31.73
N HIS A 316 4.30 -46.97 -32.02
CA HIS A 316 3.35 -47.38 -33.06
C HIS A 316 2.54 -46.18 -33.63
N ILE A 317 2.41 -46.23 -34.95
CA ILE A 317 1.67 -45.38 -35.91
C ILE A 317 0.21 -45.84 -36.02
N PHE A 318 -0.73 -44.95 -36.41
CA PHE A 318 -1.76 -45.07 -37.47
C PHE A 318 -2.63 -43.80 -37.45
N GLU A 319 -2.38 -42.85 -38.36
CA GLU A 319 -3.09 -42.58 -39.65
C GLU A 319 -4.46 -41.89 -39.47
N GLN A 320 -4.69 -40.64 -39.89
CA GLN A 320 -4.67 -39.96 -41.21
C GLN A 320 -5.99 -40.09 -41.99
N GLU A 321 -6.58 -38.93 -42.31
CA GLU A 321 -7.24 -38.53 -43.58
C GLU A 321 -7.73 -37.08 -43.36
N GLY A 322 -7.20 -36.03 -44.01
CA GLY A 322 -7.30 -35.69 -45.44
C GLY A 322 -8.57 -34.83 -45.64
N THR A 323 -8.59 -33.60 -46.17
CA THR A 323 -7.86 -33.08 -47.33
C THR A 323 -7.94 -31.53 -47.39
N GLN A 324 -6.87 -30.91 -47.93
CA GLN A 324 -6.70 -29.59 -48.59
C GLN A 324 -7.83 -29.24 -49.58
N ALA A 325 -7.99 -28.07 -50.19
CA ALA A 325 -7.51 -26.68 -50.12
C ALA A 325 -8.39 -25.92 -51.15
N ASP A 326 -8.42 -24.58 -51.12
CA ASP A 326 -8.10 -23.72 -52.29
C ASP A 326 -8.58 -22.28 -52.10
N GLU A 327 -7.64 -21.38 -52.39
CA GLU A 327 -7.81 -19.94 -52.61
C GLU A 327 -8.48 -19.70 -53.97
N GLU A 328 -9.23 -18.60 -54.13
CA GLU A 328 -9.06 -17.67 -55.25
C GLU A 328 -10.00 -16.44 -55.15
N GLN A 329 -9.62 -15.43 -55.92
CA GLN A 329 -9.89 -14.00 -55.81
C GLN A 329 -10.46 -13.52 -57.16
N MET A 330 -11.52 -12.68 -57.19
CA MET A 330 -11.72 -11.60 -58.19
C MET A 330 -13.09 -10.89 -58.06
N ASP A 331 -13.03 -9.61 -57.68
CA ASP A 331 -13.42 -8.40 -58.42
C ASP A 331 -14.59 -8.35 -59.45
N ARG A 332 -15.35 -7.23 -59.35
CA ARG A 332 -16.10 -6.42 -60.35
C ARG A 332 -17.65 -6.47 -60.49
N ASP A 333 -18.27 -5.41 -59.96
CA ASP A 333 -18.88 -4.25 -60.67
C ASP A 333 -20.38 -4.20 -61.13
N PHE A 334 -20.91 -2.97 -61.10
CA PHE A 334 -22.11 -2.34 -61.73
C PHE A 334 -23.54 -2.33 -61.10
N SER A 335 -23.88 -1.13 -60.57
CA SER A 335 -25.00 -0.19 -60.87
C SER A 335 -26.50 -0.48 -60.60
N MET A 336 -27.08 0.39 -59.74
CA MET A 336 -28.18 1.37 -59.96
C MET A 336 -29.63 0.90 -60.27
N GLU A 337 -30.58 1.30 -59.40
CA GLU A 337 -31.86 1.95 -59.78
C GLU A 337 -32.66 2.42 -58.53
N GLU A 338 -32.77 3.74 -58.36
CA GLU A 338 -33.92 4.42 -57.72
C GLU A 338 -34.80 4.96 -58.84
N VAL A 339 -36.13 4.80 -58.81
CA VAL A 339 -37.10 5.80 -59.29
C VAL A 339 -38.49 5.53 -58.66
N ASN A 340 -39.05 6.48 -57.89
CA ASN A 340 -40.11 7.34 -58.46
C ASN A 340 -40.41 8.63 -57.68
N VAL A 341 -40.53 9.67 -58.50
CA VAL A 341 -40.58 11.11 -58.23
C VAL A 341 -42.01 11.60 -58.45
N THR A 342 -42.34 12.80 -57.96
CA THR A 342 -43.05 13.93 -58.64
C THR A 342 -43.94 14.70 -57.65
N ASN A 343 -44.08 16.04 -57.66
CA ASN A 343 -43.58 17.10 -58.53
C ASN A 343 -43.70 18.47 -57.82
N PHE A 344 -42.77 19.39 -58.12
CA PHE A 344 -42.89 20.85 -57.90
C PHE A 344 -43.80 21.50 -58.98
N PRO A 345 -44.22 22.76 -58.80
CA PRO A 345 -43.57 23.80 -59.60
C PRO A 345 -43.26 25.12 -58.86
N LYS A 346 -42.26 25.82 -59.42
CA LYS A 346 -41.66 27.11 -59.03
C LYS A 346 -42.59 28.30 -59.35
N SER A 347 -42.50 29.41 -58.60
CA SER A 347 -41.90 30.68 -59.09
C SER A 347 -42.06 31.90 -58.16
N LYS A 348 -40.98 32.71 -58.17
CA LYS A 348 -40.85 34.17 -58.02
C LYS A 348 -41.19 34.88 -56.70
N GLY A 349 -40.19 35.62 -56.23
CA GLY A 349 -40.17 36.34 -54.97
C GLY A 349 -41.04 37.60 -54.90
N MET A 350 -41.28 38.00 -53.66
CA MET A 350 -41.74 39.32 -53.29
C MET A 350 -40.97 39.74 -52.03
N VAL A 351 -40.25 40.85 -52.14
CA VAL A 351 -39.57 41.55 -51.05
C VAL A 351 -40.65 42.07 -50.09
N CYS A 352 -40.53 41.77 -48.79
CA CYS A 352 -41.26 42.49 -47.75
C CYS A 352 -40.46 42.57 -46.45
N ARG A 353 -39.90 43.77 -46.25
CA ARG A 353 -39.60 44.51 -45.02
C ARG A 353 -39.24 43.72 -43.76
N ASP A 354 -38.01 43.95 -43.32
CA ASP A 354 -37.59 43.84 -41.93
C ASP A 354 -38.63 44.49 -41.00
N MET A 355 -39.27 43.65 -40.20
CA MET A 355 -39.94 44.05 -38.97
C MET A 355 -39.11 43.46 -37.84
N GLU A 356 -38.12 44.23 -37.38
CA GLU A 356 -37.52 44.00 -36.06
C GLU A 356 -38.62 44.19 -35.01
N MET A 357 -39.29 43.10 -34.68
CA MET A 357 -40.08 43.04 -33.46
C MET A 357 -39.07 42.88 -32.32
N ILE A 358 -38.70 44.00 -31.71
CA ILE A 358 -38.02 44.01 -30.41
C ILE A 358 -39.05 43.48 -29.41
N VAL A 359 -39.11 42.15 -29.26
CA VAL A 359 -39.66 41.53 -28.07
C VAL A 359 -38.62 41.78 -27.00
N GLU A 360 -38.93 42.65 -26.05
CA GLU A 360 -38.15 42.68 -24.82
C GLU A 360 -38.16 41.26 -24.25
N PRO A 361 -37.00 40.63 -24.05
CA PRO A 361 -36.96 39.28 -23.53
C PRO A 361 -37.66 39.25 -22.18
N ASP A 362 -38.67 38.39 -22.03
CA ASP A 362 -39.30 38.12 -20.75
C ASP A 362 -38.24 37.51 -19.83
N ARG A 363 -37.62 38.37 -19.04
CA ARG A 363 -36.51 38.07 -18.15
C ARG A 363 -37.08 37.51 -16.85
N THR A 364 -37.08 36.19 -16.71
CA THR A 364 -37.56 35.49 -15.51
C THR A 364 -36.39 35.11 -14.60
N ALA A 365 -36.56 35.23 -13.28
CA ALA A 365 -35.54 34.78 -12.33
C ALA A 365 -35.35 33.26 -12.41
N CYS A 366 -34.10 32.78 -12.23
CA CYS A 366 -33.81 31.35 -12.16
C CYS A 366 -34.66 30.65 -11.08
N ARG A 367 -35.20 29.47 -11.39
CA ARG A 367 -35.99 28.68 -10.44
C ARG A 367 -35.20 28.25 -9.20
N ASN A 368 -33.88 28.11 -9.32
CA ASN A 368 -32.98 27.77 -8.23
C ASN A 368 -32.63 28.97 -7.31
N LYS A 369 -33.41 30.06 -7.36
CA LYS A 369 -33.25 31.23 -6.48
C LYS A 369 -33.36 30.87 -5.00
N GLU A 370 -34.19 29.90 -4.65
CA GLU A 370 -34.30 29.37 -3.28
C GLU A 370 -33.03 28.64 -2.80
N TYR A 371 -32.17 28.20 -3.72
CA TYR A 371 -30.87 27.57 -3.45
C TYR A 371 -29.68 28.53 -3.64
N GLY A 372 -29.94 29.82 -3.87
CA GLY A 372 -28.90 30.88 -3.93
C GLY A 372 -28.63 31.47 -5.31
N CYS A 373 -29.35 31.06 -6.37
CA CYS A 373 -29.15 31.63 -7.70
C CYS A 373 -29.79 33.03 -7.86
N ASN A 374 -28.97 34.04 -8.15
CA ASN A 374 -29.44 35.42 -8.39
C ASN A 374 -29.52 35.78 -9.88
N GLU A 375 -29.36 34.81 -10.78
CA GLU A 375 -29.38 35.06 -12.22
C GLU A 375 -30.79 35.26 -12.78
N ILE A 376 -30.89 36.17 -13.75
CA ILE A 376 -32.11 36.49 -14.49
C ILE A 376 -31.94 35.93 -15.90
N VAL A 377 -32.83 35.02 -16.30
CA VAL A 377 -32.72 34.22 -17.53
C VAL A 377 -33.78 34.65 -18.54
N ASP A 378 -33.38 34.62 -19.81
CA ASP A 378 -34.19 34.95 -20.97
C ASP A 378 -35.09 33.76 -21.37
N TYR A 379 -36.42 33.96 -21.47
CA TYR A 379 -37.44 32.91 -21.59
C TYR A 379 -37.12 31.82 -22.64
N MET A 380 -36.51 32.19 -23.77
CA MET A 380 -36.21 31.30 -24.90
C MET A 380 -35.08 30.29 -24.62
N ARG A 381 -34.33 30.45 -23.51
CA ARG A 381 -33.13 29.65 -23.19
C ARG A 381 -33.17 29.07 -21.77
N ASN A 382 -34.38 28.84 -21.24
CA ASN A 382 -34.62 28.41 -19.86
C ASN A 382 -34.17 26.96 -19.56
N ASN A 383 -34.50 25.98 -20.40
CA ASN A 383 -34.26 24.57 -20.06
C ASN A 383 -32.77 24.19 -20.00
N ASP A 384 -31.96 24.55 -21.00
CA ASP A 384 -30.54 24.16 -21.06
C ASP A 384 -29.66 24.85 -20.00
N ARG A 385 -30.12 25.97 -19.41
CA ARG A 385 -29.40 26.68 -18.35
C ARG A 385 -29.88 26.32 -16.94
N GLU A 386 -31.12 25.85 -16.80
CA GLU A 386 -31.63 25.34 -15.52
C GLU A 386 -30.91 24.05 -15.10
N GLU A 387 -30.66 23.10 -16.02
CA GLU A 387 -29.85 21.90 -15.76
C GLU A 387 -28.36 22.20 -15.53
N ASN A 388 -27.87 23.30 -16.10
CA ASN A 388 -26.47 23.73 -15.99
C ASN A 388 -26.23 24.79 -14.90
N CYS A 389 -27.15 24.94 -13.95
CA CYS A 389 -27.03 25.88 -12.85
C CYS A 389 -26.15 25.30 -11.73
N ILE A 390 -25.10 26.02 -11.31
CA ILE A 390 -24.23 25.60 -10.20
C ILE A 390 -24.94 25.56 -8.83
N TYR A 391 -26.17 26.08 -8.76
CA TYR A 391 -27.04 26.04 -7.59
C TYR A 391 -28.21 25.04 -7.78
N ALA A 392 -28.15 24.17 -8.79
CA ALA A 392 -29.15 23.15 -8.98
C ALA A 392 -29.23 22.25 -7.73
N PRO A 393 -30.44 21.86 -7.29
CA PRO A 393 -30.57 21.04 -6.10
C PRO A 393 -30.09 19.60 -6.35
N CYS A 394 -29.53 18.99 -5.31
CA CYS A 394 -29.11 17.60 -5.27
C CYS A 394 -30.13 16.77 -4.50
N VAL A 395 -30.34 15.53 -4.94
CA VAL A 395 -31.27 14.56 -4.34
C VAL A 395 -30.51 13.61 -3.42
N CYS A 396 -31.14 13.20 -2.31
CA CYS A 396 -30.57 12.19 -1.42
C CYS A 396 -30.35 10.86 -2.16
N PRO A 397 -29.16 10.22 -2.04
CA PRO A 397 -28.85 8.99 -2.78
C PRO A 397 -29.58 7.74 -2.25
N LEU A 398 -30.27 7.84 -1.10
CA LEU A 398 -30.95 6.70 -0.49
C LEU A 398 -32.37 6.53 -1.09
N PRO A 399 -32.74 5.33 -1.60
CA PRO A 399 -34.00 5.12 -2.33
C PRO A 399 -35.26 5.47 -1.54
N ASN A 400 -35.20 5.39 -0.20
CA ASN A 400 -36.34 5.66 0.69
C ASN A 400 -36.37 7.10 1.21
N CYS A 401 -35.48 7.99 0.75
CA CYS A 401 -35.44 9.39 1.16
C CYS A 401 -35.75 10.31 -0.03
N LYS A 402 -36.75 11.19 0.15
CA LYS A 402 -37.20 12.16 -0.87
C LYS A 402 -36.63 13.56 -0.66
N PHE A 403 -35.53 13.67 0.10
CA PHE A 403 -34.92 14.97 0.37
C PHE A 403 -34.26 15.53 -0.90
N VAL A 404 -34.50 16.82 -1.14
CA VAL A 404 -33.94 17.61 -2.23
C VAL A 404 -33.51 18.96 -1.65
N GLY A 405 -32.30 19.41 -1.96
CA GLY A 405 -31.77 20.69 -1.46
C GLY A 405 -30.44 21.04 -2.11
N SER A 406 -29.80 22.14 -1.72
CA SER A 406 -28.43 22.43 -2.17
C SER A 406 -27.45 21.34 -1.72
N SER A 407 -26.26 21.26 -2.33
CA SER A 407 -25.21 20.31 -1.94
C SER A 407 -24.86 20.40 -0.45
N GLU A 408 -24.75 21.62 0.10
CA GLU A 408 -24.52 21.88 1.53
C GLU A 408 -25.68 21.39 2.40
N GLN A 409 -26.93 21.70 2.01
CA GLN A 409 -28.12 21.26 2.72
C GLN A 409 -28.23 19.73 2.71
N LEU A 410 -27.88 19.08 1.60
CA LEU A 410 -27.85 17.63 1.47
C LEU A 410 -26.79 17.00 2.38
N SER A 411 -25.59 17.58 2.46
CA SER A 411 -24.54 17.14 3.38
C SER A 411 -24.99 17.18 4.84
N LEU A 412 -25.62 18.28 5.27
CA LEU A 412 -26.17 18.43 6.62
C LEU A 412 -27.34 17.47 6.88
N HIS A 413 -28.23 17.30 5.89
CA HIS A 413 -29.32 16.35 5.95
C HIS A 413 -28.80 14.91 6.14
N PHE A 414 -27.84 14.49 5.31
CA PHE A 414 -27.28 13.14 5.37
C PHE A 414 -26.60 12.89 6.72
N SER A 415 -25.82 13.86 7.21
CA SER A 415 -25.13 13.78 8.50
C SER A 415 -26.08 13.64 9.70
N SER A 416 -27.29 14.21 9.62
CA SER A 416 -28.24 14.28 10.73
C SER A 416 -29.34 13.21 10.67
N LYS A 417 -29.76 12.80 9.47
CA LYS A 417 -30.87 11.84 9.26
C LYS A 417 -30.39 10.46 8.80
N HIS A 418 -29.19 10.35 8.25
CA HIS A 418 -28.64 9.14 7.64
C HIS A 418 -27.19 8.87 8.07
N TRP A 419 -26.86 9.22 9.32
CA TRP A 419 -25.49 9.18 9.85
C TRP A 419 -24.82 7.79 9.77
N ASP A 420 -25.62 6.73 9.75
CA ASP A 420 -25.22 5.32 9.71
C ASP A 420 -25.31 4.68 8.31
N SER A 421 -25.88 5.40 7.34
CA SER A 421 -26.19 4.88 6.00
C SER A 421 -25.05 5.09 4.98
N GLY A 422 -23.99 5.80 5.35
CA GLY A 422 -22.81 6.03 4.52
C GLY A 422 -21.51 5.86 5.32
N ARG A 423 -20.39 5.69 4.60
CA ARG A 423 -19.06 5.57 5.21
C ARG A 423 -18.37 6.92 5.24
N ARG A 424 -17.92 7.32 6.43
CA ARG A 424 -17.11 8.53 6.59
C ARG A 424 -15.67 8.27 6.19
N PHE A 425 -15.06 9.24 5.53
CA PHE A 425 -13.67 9.16 5.09
C PHE A 425 -12.99 10.52 5.20
N ARG A 426 -11.65 10.52 5.11
CA ARG A 426 -10.83 11.72 5.04
C ARG A 426 -10.10 11.76 3.72
N TYR A 427 -10.00 12.93 3.12
CA TYR A 427 -9.24 13.10 1.88
C TYR A 427 -7.79 12.66 2.06
N ASN A 428 -7.16 12.24 0.96
CA ASN A 428 -5.75 11.84 0.88
C ASN A 428 -5.38 10.61 1.74
N ILE A 429 -6.38 9.94 2.34
CA ILE A 429 -6.19 8.73 3.16
C ILE A 429 -6.94 7.57 2.50
N PRO A 430 -6.25 6.47 2.14
CA PRO A 430 -6.92 5.30 1.60
C PRO A 430 -7.89 4.69 2.61
N LEU A 431 -9.12 4.46 2.16
CA LEU A 431 -10.23 3.87 2.91
C LEU A 431 -10.51 2.46 2.38
N PRO A 432 -10.35 1.41 3.21
CA PRO A 432 -10.81 0.08 2.84
C PRO A 432 -12.35 0.02 2.89
N VAL A 433 -12.96 -0.46 1.82
CA VAL A 433 -14.40 -0.67 1.70
C VAL A 433 -14.70 -2.05 1.12
N SER A 434 -15.84 -2.60 1.52
CA SER A 434 -16.32 -3.91 1.06
C SER A 434 -17.75 -3.76 0.59
N LEU A 435 -18.06 -4.32 -0.57
CA LEU A 435 -19.41 -4.37 -1.13
C LEU A 435 -19.87 -5.83 -1.21
N GLY A 436 -20.99 -6.15 -0.57
CA GLY A 436 -21.62 -7.45 -0.66
C GLY A 436 -22.14 -7.76 -2.07
N MET A 437 -22.55 -9.01 -2.33
CA MET A 437 -23.02 -9.43 -3.67
C MET A 437 -24.22 -8.61 -4.16
N ASN A 438 -25.18 -8.33 -3.27
CA ASN A 438 -26.42 -7.60 -3.57
C ASN A 438 -26.31 -6.08 -3.39
N GLU A 439 -25.15 -5.60 -2.92
CA GLU A 439 -24.92 -4.16 -2.78
C GLU A 439 -24.43 -3.61 -4.12
N HIS A 440 -25.19 -2.65 -4.66
CA HIS A 440 -24.90 -2.00 -5.94
C HIS A 440 -24.20 -0.65 -5.80
N TYR A 441 -24.18 -0.09 -4.58
CA TYR A 441 -23.49 1.17 -4.33
C TYR A 441 -23.14 1.32 -2.85
N LEU A 442 -22.21 2.23 -2.57
CA LEU A 442 -21.87 2.68 -1.21
C LEU A 442 -21.75 4.21 -1.21
N VAL A 443 -22.43 4.86 -0.28
CA VAL A 443 -22.31 6.31 -0.08
C VAL A 443 -21.08 6.59 0.80
N LEU A 444 -20.23 7.51 0.36
CA LEU A 444 -19.05 7.99 1.08
C LEU A 444 -19.25 9.47 1.43
N GLN A 445 -18.92 9.88 2.64
CA GLN A 445 -19.00 11.27 3.09
C GLN A 445 -17.65 11.74 3.62
N ALA A 446 -17.13 12.84 3.09
CA ALA A 446 -15.90 13.46 3.57
C ALA A 446 -16.12 14.07 4.98
N GLU A 447 -15.19 13.87 5.90
CA GLU A 447 -15.29 14.42 7.27
C GLU A 447 -15.01 15.93 7.32
N GLU A 448 -14.23 16.45 6.38
CA GLU A 448 -13.74 17.83 6.37
C GLU A 448 -14.78 18.85 5.90
N ASP A 449 -15.39 18.59 4.74
CA ASP A 449 -16.35 19.49 4.07
C ASP A 449 -17.75 18.87 3.91
N GLY A 450 -17.90 17.59 4.23
CA GLY A 450 -19.18 16.88 4.16
C GLY A 450 -19.61 16.48 2.75
N VAL A 451 -18.76 16.66 1.73
CA VAL A 451 -19.08 16.31 0.34
C VAL A 451 -19.40 14.81 0.23
N LEU A 452 -20.42 14.49 -0.57
CA LEU A 452 -20.92 13.14 -0.76
C LEU A 452 -20.43 12.55 -2.08
N PHE A 453 -19.96 11.31 -2.01
CA PHE A 453 -19.55 10.51 -3.15
C PHE A 453 -20.33 9.19 -3.16
N ILE A 454 -20.48 8.59 -4.34
CA ILE A 454 -21.09 7.28 -4.51
C ILE A 454 -20.08 6.37 -5.20
N LEU A 455 -19.69 5.29 -4.52
CA LEU A 455 -19.01 4.17 -5.13
C LEU A 455 -20.07 3.27 -5.77
N ASN A 456 -20.16 3.28 -7.09
CA ASN A 456 -21.11 2.47 -7.84
C ASN A 456 -20.50 1.11 -8.20
N LYS A 457 -21.31 0.05 -8.15
CA LYS A 457 -20.94 -1.31 -8.53
C LYS A 457 -21.98 -1.88 -9.51
N GLY A 458 -21.46 -2.33 -10.65
CA GLY A 458 -22.21 -3.10 -11.64
C GLY A 458 -21.64 -4.48 -11.84
N VAL A 459 -22.37 -5.26 -12.64
CA VAL A 459 -21.97 -6.60 -13.05
C VAL A 459 -22.00 -6.66 -14.57
N GLU A 460 -20.86 -7.04 -15.14
CA GLU A 460 -20.66 -7.29 -16.55
C GLU A 460 -20.39 -8.79 -16.78
N SER A 461 -20.33 -9.21 -18.04
CA SER A 461 -20.18 -10.63 -18.42
C SER A 461 -18.98 -11.34 -17.79
N ILE A 462 -17.89 -10.62 -17.51
CA ILE A 462 -16.62 -11.20 -17.00
C ILE A 462 -16.21 -10.70 -15.60
N GLY A 463 -16.98 -9.80 -14.98
CA GLY A 463 -16.59 -9.22 -13.70
C GLY A 463 -17.53 -8.14 -13.17
N ASN A 464 -17.08 -7.44 -12.13
CA ASN A 464 -17.76 -6.29 -11.57
C ASN A 464 -17.13 -5.01 -12.11
N VAL A 465 -17.95 -4.03 -12.45
CA VAL A 465 -17.47 -2.69 -12.81
C VAL A 465 -17.64 -1.77 -11.61
N VAL A 466 -16.63 -0.97 -11.30
CA VAL A 466 -16.68 0.01 -10.21
C VAL A 466 -16.18 1.38 -10.64
N MET A 467 -16.83 2.42 -10.11
CA MET A 467 -16.52 3.82 -10.38
C MET A 467 -16.97 4.67 -9.20
N ILE A 468 -16.42 5.88 -9.07
CA ILE A 468 -16.83 6.85 -8.04
C ILE A 468 -17.40 8.10 -8.72
N THR A 469 -18.59 8.50 -8.31
CA THR A 469 -19.24 9.76 -8.71
C THR A 469 -19.36 10.71 -7.53
N CYS A 470 -19.35 12.01 -7.79
CA CYS A 470 -19.60 13.05 -6.79
C CYS A 470 -21.06 13.51 -6.86
N ILE A 471 -21.70 13.72 -5.71
CA ILE A 471 -23.05 14.30 -5.65
C ILE A 471 -22.94 15.82 -5.61
N ALA A 472 -23.09 16.43 -6.77
CA ALA A 472 -23.03 17.86 -6.97
C ALA A 472 -23.81 18.25 -8.24
N PRO A 473 -24.17 19.53 -8.43
CA PRO A 473 -24.73 20.00 -9.69
C PRO A 473 -23.84 19.62 -10.87
N SER A 474 -24.40 19.14 -11.98
CA SER A 474 -23.61 18.68 -13.14
C SER A 474 -22.76 19.76 -13.79
N SER A 475 -23.11 21.04 -13.60
CA SER A 475 -22.32 22.19 -14.02
C SER A 475 -21.19 22.58 -13.04
N SER A 476 -21.05 21.87 -11.92
CA SER A 476 -19.96 22.12 -10.97
C SER A 476 -18.62 21.82 -11.63
N LYS A 477 -17.67 22.74 -11.48
CA LYS A 477 -16.30 22.60 -12.00
C LYS A 477 -15.37 21.87 -11.02
N GLU A 478 -15.85 21.58 -9.81
CA GLU A 478 -15.06 20.86 -8.81
C GLU A 478 -15.08 19.38 -9.14
N ASN A 479 -13.92 18.86 -9.55
CA ASN A 479 -13.70 17.44 -9.74
C ASN A 479 -12.66 16.97 -8.72
N PHE A 480 -12.84 15.75 -8.24
CA PHE A 480 -11.95 15.14 -7.27
C PHE A 480 -11.18 14.02 -7.96
N LEU A 481 -9.87 14.02 -7.79
CA LEU A 481 -9.07 12.88 -8.18
C LEU A 481 -9.42 11.72 -7.24
N TYR A 482 -9.58 10.53 -7.79
CA TYR A 482 -9.81 9.34 -7.00
C TYR A 482 -9.01 8.16 -7.54
N ASP A 483 -8.85 7.17 -6.66
CA ASP A 483 -8.12 5.95 -6.91
C ASP A 483 -8.85 4.78 -6.28
N ILE A 484 -9.18 3.77 -7.08
CA ILE A 484 -9.81 2.54 -6.65
C ILE A 484 -8.83 1.41 -6.90
N VAL A 485 -8.51 0.65 -5.85
CA VAL A 485 -7.62 -0.51 -5.93
C VAL A 485 -8.38 -1.76 -5.48
N SER A 486 -8.38 -2.79 -6.32
CA SER A 486 -8.82 -4.14 -5.94
C SER A 486 -7.62 -5.08 -5.93
N GLY A 487 -7.39 -5.77 -4.81
CA GLY A 487 -6.25 -6.67 -4.64
C GLY A 487 -6.68 -8.11 -4.42
N LYS A 488 -5.99 -9.05 -5.09
CA LYS A 488 -6.04 -10.47 -4.78
C LYS A 488 -4.65 -11.07 -4.74
N GLY A 489 -4.20 -11.44 -3.54
CA GLY A 489 -2.85 -11.96 -3.33
C GLY A 489 -1.81 -10.90 -3.71
N ILE A 490 -1.09 -11.15 -4.81
CA ILE A 490 -0.06 -10.23 -5.35
C ILE A 490 -0.56 -9.37 -6.51
N SER A 491 -1.69 -9.73 -7.12
CA SER A 491 -2.25 -8.98 -8.26
C SER A 491 -3.14 -7.85 -7.74
N CYS A 492 -2.99 -6.66 -8.31
CA CYS A 492 -3.92 -5.56 -8.08
C CYS A 492 -4.40 -4.98 -9.40
N LEU A 493 -5.65 -4.51 -9.37
CA LEU A 493 -6.25 -3.72 -10.43
C LEU A 493 -6.47 -2.33 -9.84
N ARG A 494 -6.12 -1.30 -10.63
CA ARG A 494 -6.16 0.08 -10.17
C ARG A 494 -6.75 0.97 -11.25
N LEU A 495 -7.69 1.81 -10.85
CA LEU A 495 -8.16 2.93 -11.66
C LEU A 495 -7.88 4.22 -10.91
N LYS A 496 -7.17 5.13 -11.56
CA LYS A 496 -7.01 6.51 -11.11
C LYS A 496 -7.70 7.41 -12.13
N SER A 497 -8.74 8.13 -11.72
CA SER A 497 -9.53 8.98 -12.60
C SER A 497 -10.11 10.17 -11.82
N LEU A 498 -10.87 11.04 -12.49
CA LEU A 498 -11.56 12.19 -11.91
C LEU A 498 -13.04 11.87 -11.72
N THR A 499 -13.63 12.32 -10.62
CA THR A 499 -15.07 12.18 -10.40
C THR A 499 -15.85 13.07 -11.38
N GLU A 500 -16.94 12.55 -11.93
CA GLU A 500 -17.99 13.38 -12.53
C GLU A 500 -19.08 13.73 -11.51
N ASN A 501 -19.72 14.87 -11.74
CA ASN A 501 -20.73 15.46 -10.86
C ASN A 501 -22.14 15.14 -11.35
N PHE A 502 -22.94 14.52 -10.47
CA PHE A 502 -24.35 14.26 -10.74
C PHE A 502 -25.21 14.75 -9.56
N PRO A 503 -26.39 15.35 -9.79
CA PRO A 503 -27.25 15.90 -8.73
C PRO A 503 -28.02 14.82 -7.97
N GLY A 504 -27.45 13.62 -7.83
CA GLY A 504 -28.06 12.48 -7.16
C GLY A 504 -27.43 11.15 -7.60
N ARG A 505 -28.11 10.05 -7.31
CA ARG A 505 -27.71 8.71 -7.78
C ARG A 505 -28.02 8.56 -9.26
N VAL A 506 -27.04 8.09 -10.03
CA VAL A 506 -27.23 7.71 -11.44
C VAL A 506 -27.67 6.25 -11.50
N GLU A 507 -28.75 5.96 -12.23
CA GLU A 507 -29.16 4.60 -12.55
C GLU A 507 -28.57 4.20 -13.90
N GLY A 508 -27.78 3.12 -13.92
CA GLY A 508 -27.02 2.66 -15.09
C GLY A 508 -25.55 3.07 -15.08
N PHE A 509 -24.82 2.71 -16.13
CA PHE A 509 -23.41 3.07 -16.34
C PHE A 509 -23.31 4.23 -17.32
N PRO A 510 -23.12 5.49 -16.87
CA PRO A 510 -22.76 6.58 -17.78
C PRO A 510 -21.43 6.24 -18.48
N PRO A 511 -21.18 6.78 -19.69
CA PRO A 511 -19.96 6.51 -20.46
C PRO A 511 -18.74 7.19 -19.83
N MET A 512 -18.29 6.64 -18.70
CA MET A 512 -17.14 7.10 -17.93
C MET A 512 -16.08 6.00 -17.82
N ASP A 513 -14.88 6.40 -17.40
CA ASP A 513 -13.86 5.44 -17.01
C ASP A 513 -14.33 4.61 -15.80
N PHE A 514 -14.19 3.29 -15.90
CA PHE A 514 -14.52 2.35 -14.84
C PHE A 514 -13.43 1.30 -14.69
N LEU A 515 -13.36 0.72 -13.49
CA LEU A 515 -12.47 -0.41 -13.22
C LEU A 515 -13.26 -1.70 -13.37
N LEU A 516 -12.90 -2.50 -14.37
CA LEU A 516 -13.42 -3.86 -14.53
C LEU A 516 -12.60 -4.83 -13.67
N ILE A 517 -13.26 -5.41 -12.68
CA ILE A 517 -12.69 -6.33 -11.71
C ILE A 517 -13.22 -7.74 -12.01
N PRO A 518 -12.42 -8.64 -12.61
CA PRO A 518 -12.87 -9.97 -12.97
C PRO A 518 -13.35 -10.76 -11.74
N PHE A 519 -14.35 -11.63 -11.88
CA PHE A 519 -14.95 -12.36 -10.74
C PHE A 519 -13.93 -13.12 -9.89
N ARG A 520 -12.80 -13.52 -10.48
CA ARG A 520 -11.70 -14.15 -9.75
C ARG A 520 -11.15 -13.27 -8.62
N PHE A 521 -11.34 -11.95 -8.61
CA PHE A 521 -10.86 -11.03 -7.56
C PHE A 521 -11.77 -10.95 -6.32
N LEU A 522 -12.94 -11.59 -6.34
CA LEU A 522 -13.85 -11.60 -5.21
C LEU A 522 -13.29 -12.40 -4.02
N GLY A 523 -13.66 -11.98 -2.81
CA GLY A 523 -13.33 -12.68 -1.57
C GLY A 523 -13.99 -14.07 -1.50
N PRO A 524 -13.59 -14.92 -0.54
CA PRO A 524 -14.17 -16.26 -0.35
C PRO A 524 -15.69 -16.23 -0.11
N SER A 525 -16.21 -15.12 0.45
CA SER A 525 -17.62 -14.85 0.71
C SER A 525 -18.36 -14.20 -0.48
N GLY A 526 -17.71 -13.98 -1.63
CA GLY A 526 -18.28 -13.30 -2.78
C GLY A 526 -18.32 -11.76 -2.66
N GLU A 527 -17.76 -11.20 -1.59
CA GLU A 527 -17.66 -9.75 -1.39
C GLU A 527 -16.55 -9.13 -2.26
N LEU A 528 -16.78 -7.89 -2.69
CA LEU A 528 -15.82 -7.10 -3.43
C LEU A 528 -15.08 -6.16 -2.47
N ASN A 529 -13.80 -6.48 -2.21
CA ASN A 529 -12.94 -5.69 -1.34
C ASN A 529 -12.13 -4.68 -2.16
N LEU A 530 -12.20 -3.42 -1.76
CA LEU A 530 -11.60 -2.27 -2.46
C LEU A 530 -10.88 -1.37 -1.47
N GLU A 531 -9.82 -0.72 -1.92
CA GLU A 531 -9.21 0.44 -1.25
C GLU A 531 -9.50 1.67 -2.11
N VAL A 532 -10.20 2.65 -1.52
CA VAL A 532 -10.62 3.88 -2.18
C VAL A 532 -9.85 5.06 -1.59
N CYS A 533 -9.26 5.90 -2.41
CA CYS A 533 -8.64 7.16 -1.99
C CYS A 533 -9.19 8.30 -2.84
N ILE A 534 -9.69 9.36 -2.21
CA ILE A 534 -10.17 10.58 -2.88
C ILE A 534 -9.30 11.73 -2.39
N TRP A 535 -8.82 12.57 -3.30
CA TRP A 535 -7.97 13.72 -2.98
C TRP A 535 -8.79 15.01 -2.95
N ASN A 536 -8.40 15.94 -2.07
CA ASN A 536 -9.03 17.26 -2.01
C ASN A 536 -8.65 18.09 -3.26
N SER A 537 -9.61 18.80 -3.83
CA SER A 537 -9.46 19.67 -5.00
C SER A 537 -8.40 20.77 -4.81
N THR A 538 -8.15 21.23 -3.58
CA THR A 538 -7.19 22.31 -3.27
C THR A 538 -5.71 21.92 -3.40
N GLU A 539 -5.39 20.63 -3.56
CA GLU A 539 -4.00 20.13 -3.68
C GLU A 539 -3.63 19.70 -5.11
N LEU A 540 -4.52 19.86 -6.09
CA LEU A 540 -4.22 19.66 -7.51
C LEU A 540 -3.41 20.85 -8.09
N GLY A 541 -2.24 21.09 -7.50
CA GLY A 541 -1.22 21.99 -8.04
C GLY A 541 -0.37 21.28 -9.09
N SER A 542 -0.57 21.68 -10.35
CA SER A 542 0.42 21.67 -11.46
C SER A 542 1.08 20.36 -11.93
N ASP A 543 0.63 19.17 -11.52
CA ASP A 543 1.07 17.91 -12.13
C ASP A 543 -0.11 16.97 -12.42
N CYS A 544 -0.84 17.25 -13.50
CA CYS A 544 -1.52 16.26 -14.33
C CYS A 544 -1.42 16.71 -15.79
N PRO A 545 -1.28 15.76 -16.74
CA PRO A 545 -1.03 16.05 -18.15
C PRO A 545 -2.14 16.86 -18.83
#